data_AF-A0A9D8KE75-F1
#
_entry.id   AF-A0A9D8KE75-F1
#
_cell.length_a   1.000
_cell.length_b   1.000
_cell.length_c   1.000
_cell.angle_alpha   90.00
_cell.angle_beta   90.00
_cell.angle_gamma   90.00
#
_symmetry.space_group_name_H-M   'P 1'
#
loop_
_entity.id
_entity.type
_entity.pdbx_description
1 polymer ?
#
loop_
_entity_poly.entity_id
_entity_poly.type
_entity_poly.pdbx_seq_one_letter_code
_entity_poly.pdbx_strand_id
1 'polypeptide(L)'
;MNNSKLDNRWKMGIQKDAGELLMLCYERYREGKETSIEEFKKVSGWDDVRIKNAGRHLFKTGLVYGPTSDQGDFKIVEVLPEGIRIVENEEIFESTFGIKLNLGVLSFSWDIRKKNNYKSILNI
;
A
#
# COMPACT_ATOMS: atom_id res chain seq x y z
N MET A 1 29.19 -12.68 -9.83
CA MET A 1 27.94 -12.05 -10.32
C MET A 1 27.13 -11.60 -9.11
N ASN A 2 26.82 -10.30 -9.01
CA ASN A 2 26.30 -9.66 -7.79
C ASN A 2 24.80 -9.91 -7.60
N ASN A 3 24.45 -10.93 -6.83
CA ASN A 3 23.07 -11.18 -6.36
C ASN A 3 22.52 -10.06 -5.46
N SER A 4 23.39 -9.22 -4.88
CA SER A 4 23.01 -8.11 -3.99
C SER A 4 22.17 -7.01 -4.66
N LYS A 5 22.37 -6.75 -5.96
CA LYS A 5 21.59 -5.73 -6.70
C LYS A 5 20.18 -6.20 -7.08
N LEU A 6 19.96 -7.51 -7.18
CA LEU A 6 18.64 -8.09 -7.45
C LEU A 6 17.82 -8.17 -6.16
N ASP A 7 18.44 -8.58 -5.04
CA ASP A 7 17.81 -8.58 -3.72
C ASP A 7 17.34 -7.18 -3.30
N ASN A 8 18.12 -6.14 -3.57
CA ASN A 8 17.75 -4.77 -3.22
C ASN A 8 16.58 -4.22 -4.05
N ARG A 9 16.41 -4.65 -5.31
CA ARG A 9 15.26 -4.23 -6.14
C ARG A 9 13.94 -4.85 -5.66
N TRP A 10 13.97 -6.12 -5.28
CA TRP A 10 12.80 -6.79 -4.69
C TRP A 10 12.43 -6.23 -3.33
N LYS A 11 13.43 -5.93 -2.49
CA LYS A 11 13.22 -5.26 -1.18
C LYS A 11 12.60 -3.87 -1.34
N MET A 12 13.05 -3.07 -2.31
CA MET A 12 12.44 -1.75 -2.58
C MET A 12 11.01 -1.84 -3.13
N GLY A 13 10.67 -2.88 -3.89
CA GLY A 13 9.29 -3.11 -4.34
C GLY A 13 8.35 -3.38 -3.16
N ILE A 14 8.73 -4.30 -2.27
CA ILE A 14 7.91 -4.66 -1.11
C ILE A 14 7.77 -3.49 -0.12
N GLN A 15 8.81 -2.68 0.07
CA GLN A 15 8.72 -1.49 0.93
C GLN A 15 7.72 -0.49 0.39
N LYS A 16 7.77 -0.18 -0.91
CA LYS A 16 6.80 0.72 -1.54
C LYS A 16 5.38 0.19 -1.43
N ASP A 17 5.20 -1.10 -1.72
CA ASP A 17 3.91 -1.77 -1.60
C ASP A 17 3.38 -1.75 -0.15
N ALA A 18 4.27 -1.93 0.82
CA ALA A 18 3.91 -1.81 2.23
C ALA A 18 3.45 -0.40 2.58
N GLY A 19 4.11 0.64 2.07
CA GLY A 19 3.69 2.04 2.25
C GLY A 19 2.30 2.32 1.68
N GLU A 20 2.02 1.88 0.45
CA GLU A 20 0.71 2.02 -0.18
C GLU A 20 -0.39 1.28 0.59
N LEU A 21 -0.12 0.07 1.06
CA LEU A 21 -1.06 -0.70 1.86
C LEU A 21 -1.30 -0.08 3.25
N LEU A 22 -0.26 0.44 3.90
CA LEU A 22 -0.38 1.09 5.22
C LEU A 22 -1.26 2.34 5.15
N MET A 23 -1.15 3.14 4.08
CA MET A 23 -2.01 4.30 3.86
C MET A 23 -3.48 3.90 3.78
N LEU A 24 -3.82 2.88 3.00
CA LEU A 24 -5.20 2.39 2.92
C LEU A 24 -5.71 1.98 4.31
N CYS A 25 -4.90 1.22 5.06
CA CYS A 25 -5.28 0.83 6.42
C CYS A 25 -5.53 2.05 7.31
N TYR A 26 -4.70 3.09 7.18
CA TYR A 26 -4.86 4.35 7.92
C TYR A 26 -6.11 5.13 7.50
N GLU A 27 -6.42 5.23 6.20
CA GLU A 27 -7.67 5.86 5.73
C GLU A 27 -8.90 5.16 6.31
N ARG A 28 -8.92 3.82 6.27
CA ARG A 28 -10.03 3.03 6.82
C ARG A 28 -10.12 3.18 8.34
N TYR A 29 -8.98 3.19 9.03
CA TYR A 29 -8.91 3.51 10.45
C TYR A 29 -9.55 4.88 10.77
N ARG A 30 -9.22 5.93 10.01
CA ARG A 30 -9.81 7.28 10.18
C ARG A 30 -11.31 7.31 9.93
N GLU A 31 -11.79 6.48 9.01
CA GLU A 31 -13.21 6.33 8.71
C GLU A 31 -13.96 5.41 9.70
N GLY A 32 -13.26 4.77 10.65
CA GLY A 32 -13.83 3.78 11.55
C GLY A 32 -14.30 2.51 10.82
N LYS A 33 -13.70 2.19 9.67
CA LYS A 33 -14.03 1.03 8.83
C LYS A 33 -12.95 -0.04 8.91
N GLU A 34 -13.36 -1.29 8.72
CA GLU A 34 -12.39 -2.38 8.53
C GLU A 34 -11.67 -2.27 7.19
N THR A 35 -10.42 -2.73 7.15
CA THR A 35 -9.68 -2.87 5.89
C THR A 35 -10.18 -4.08 5.11
N SER A 36 -10.85 -3.85 3.98
CA SER A 36 -11.26 -4.91 3.06
C SER A 36 -10.16 -5.18 2.03
N ILE A 37 -9.42 -6.27 2.21
CA ILE A 37 -8.38 -6.69 1.26
C ILE A 37 -8.98 -7.00 -0.12
N GLU A 38 -10.20 -7.54 -0.16
CA GLU A 38 -10.88 -7.85 -1.42
C GLU A 38 -11.30 -6.59 -2.18
N GLU A 39 -11.75 -5.54 -1.48
CA GLU A 39 -12.01 -4.23 -2.09
C GLU A 39 -10.70 -3.61 -2.62
N PHE A 40 -9.64 -3.66 -1.81
CA PHE A 40 -8.32 -3.18 -2.20
C PHE A 40 -7.80 -3.89 -3.47
N LYS A 41 -7.92 -5.22 -3.54
CA LYS A 41 -7.57 -6.01 -4.73
C LYS A 41 -8.28 -5.50 -5.99
N LYS A 42 -9.59 -5.26 -5.88
CA LYS A 42 -10.41 -4.81 -7.01
C LYS A 42 -9.99 -3.44 -7.52
N VAL A 43 -9.69 -2.50 -6.63
CA VAL A 43 -9.32 -1.14 -7.03
C VAL A 43 -7.85 -1.08 -7.49
N SER A 44 -6.95 -1.84 -6.85
CA SER A 44 -5.49 -1.76 -7.12
C SER A 44 -5.08 -2.57 -8.33
N GLY A 45 -5.81 -3.65 -8.60
CA GLY A 45 -5.36 -4.72 -9.47
C GLY A 45 -4.11 -5.45 -8.94
N TRP A 46 -3.82 -5.37 -7.64
CA TRP A 46 -2.76 -6.18 -7.02
C TRP A 46 -3.21 -7.63 -6.90
N ASP A 47 -2.27 -8.54 -7.13
CA ASP A 47 -2.46 -9.96 -6.86
C ASP A 47 -2.28 -10.27 -5.36
N ASP A 48 -2.72 -11.47 -4.98
CA ASP A 48 -2.65 -11.95 -3.60
C ASP A 48 -1.22 -12.04 -3.07
N VAL A 49 -0.24 -12.35 -3.94
CA VAL A 49 1.16 -12.49 -3.54
C VAL A 49 1.75 -11.13 -3.16
N ARG A 50 1.47 -10.09 -3.94
CA ARG A 50 1.91 -8.72 -3.68
C ARG A 50 1.34 -8.19 -2.37
N ILE A 51 0.03 -8.34 -2.16
CA ILE A 51 -0.64 -7.92 -0.92
C ILE A 51 -0.08 -8.71 0.26
N LYS A 52 0.13 -10.02 0.09
CA LYS A 52 0.73 -10.87 1.13
C LYS A 52 2.13 -10.47 1.53
N ASN A 53 2.96 -10.10 0.57
CA ASN A 53 4.31 -9.66 0.87
C ASN A 53 4.32 -8.27 1.55
N ALA A 54 3.47 -7.33 1.09
CA ALA A 54 3.30 -6.02 1.71
C ALA A 54 2.77 -6.13 3.15
N GLY A 55 1.69 -6.89 3.37
CA GLY A 55 1.11 -7.08 4.69
C GLY A 55 2.05 -7.80 5.67
N ARG A 56 2.78 -8.82 5.20
CA ARG A 56 3.84 -9.45 6.01
C ARG A 56 4.95 -8.48 6.36
N HIS A 57 5.32 -7.57 5.47
CA HIS A 57 6.31 -6.54 5.76
C HIS A 57 5.80 -5.63 6.88
N LEU A 58 4.59 -5.08 6.75
CA LEU A 58 3.97 -4.22 7.77
C LEU A 58 3.83 -4.89 9.13
N PHE A 59 3.49 -6.19 9.15
CA PHE A 59 3.39 -6.98 10.38
C PHE A 59 4.77 -7.17 11.01
N LYS A 60 5.79 -7.55 10.23
CA LYS A 60 7.17 -7.72 10.72
C LYS A 60 7.78 -6.42 11.23
N THR A 61 7.38 -5.28 10.69
CA THR A 61 7.83 -3.96 11.13
C THR A 61 6.98 -3.38 12.27
N GLY A 62 5.96 -4.09 12.74
CA GLY A 62 5.14 -3.64 13.87
C GLY A 62 4.28 -2.41 13.56
N LEU A 63 3.89 -2.22 12.30
CA LEU A 63 3.08 -1.06 11.87
C LEU A 63 1.59 -1.38 11.85
N VAL A 64 1.25 -2.65 11.73
CA VAL A 64 -0.12 -3.16 11.75
C VAL A 64 -0.20 -4.41 12.61
N TYR A 65 -1.39 -4.68 13.12
CA TYR A 65 -1.71 -5.90 13.85
C TYR A 65 -2.88 -6.64 13.20
N GLY A 66 -2.86 -7.97 13.34
CA GLY A 66 -3.83 -8.85 12.71
C GLY A 66 -3.68 -10.31 13.11
N PRO A 67 -4.78 -11.07 13.24
CA PRO A 67 -4.70 -12.51 13.35
C PRO A 67 -4.15 -13.08 12.03
N THR A 68 -3.24 -14.03 12.18
CA THR A 68 -2.76 -14.84 11.05
C THR A 68 -3.59 -16.12 11.04
N SER A 69 -4.22 -16.47 9.92
CA SER A 69 -4.86 -17.77 9.78
C SER A 69 -3.80 -18.87 9.61
N ASP A 70 -4.17 -20.12 9.89
CA ASP A 70 -3.32 -21.29 9.66
C ASP A 70 -2.96 -21.47 8.17
N GLN A 71 -3.73 -20.85 7.27
CA GLN A 71 -3.49 -20.81 5.82
C GLN A 71 -2.50 -19.68 5.42
N GLY A 72 -2.03 -18.92 6.41
CA GLY A 72 -1.12 -17.81 6.24
C GLY A 72 -1.78 -16.57 5.65
N ASP A 73 -3.11 -16.49 5.67
CA ASP A 73 -3.84 -15.28 5.33
C ASP A 73 -3.81 -14.33 6.53
N PHE A 74 -3.52 -13.07 6.27
CA PHE A 74 -3.39 -12.04 7.28
C PHE A 74 -4.60 -11.11 7.14
N LYS A 75 -5.35 -10.95 8.23
CA LYS A 75 -6.36 -9.89 8.31
C LYS A 75 -5.71 -8.71 9.00
N ILE A 76 -5.54 -7.59 8.31
CA ILE A 76 -5.11 -6.35 8.98
C ILE A 76 -6.33 -5.83 9.76
N VAL A 77 -6.25 -5.91 11.08
CA VAL A 77 -7.34 -5.50 11.99
C VAL A 77 -7.11 -4.10 12.50
N GLU A 78 -5.86 -3.73 12.76
CA GLU A 78 -5.52 -2.48 13.42
C GLU A 78 -4.23 -1.89 12.84
N VAL A 79 -4.21 -0.56 12.71
CA VAL A 79 -2.99 0.21 12.49
C VAL A 79 -2.42 0.57 13.86
N LEU A 80 -1.18 0.16 14.13
CA LEU A 80 -0.56 0.39 15.42
C LEU A 80 -0.14 1.86 15.55
N PRO A 81 0.08 2.37 16.79
CA PRO A 81 0.48 3.76 17.01
C PRO A 81 1.72 4.18 16.20
N GLU A 82 2.66 3.27 16.01
CA GLU A 82 3.85 3.51 15.18
C GLU A 82 3.49 3.66 13.69
N GLY A 83 2.56 2.86 13.18
CA GLY A 83 2.05 3.01 11.81
C GLY A 83 1.35 4.36 11.59
N ILE A 84 0.54 4.79 12.57
CA ILE A 84 -0.11 6.11 12.55
C ILE A 84 0.94 7.21 12.53
N ARG A 85 1.91 7.17 13.45
CA ARG A 85 2.99 8.15 13.57
C ARG A 85 3.78 8.30 12.28
N ILE A 86 4.06 7.19 11.58
CA ILE A 86 4.78 7.20 10.31
C ILE A 86 3.92 7.83 9.21
N VAL A 87 2.64 7.46 9.09
CA VAL A 87 1.76 8.03 8.04
C VAL A 87 1.49 9.52 8.24
N GLU A 88 1.37 9.98 9.48
CA GLU A 88 1.11 11.39 9.81
C GLU A 88 2.34 12.29 9.68
N ASN A 89 3.52 11.72 9.45
CA ASN A 89 4.76 12.46 9.25
C ASN A 89 5.37 12.13 7.88
N GLU A 90 5.17 13.03 6.91
CA GLU A 90 5.61 12.86 5.52
C GLU A 90 7.10 12.54 5.37
N GLU A 91 7.96 13.21 6.13
CA GLU A 91 9.42 12.98 6.09
C GLU A 91 9.76 11.56 6.57
N ILE A 92 9.13 11.12 7.66
CA ILE A 92 9.34 9.78 8.19
C ILE A 92 8.77 8.73 7.24
N PHE A 93 7.60 8.97 6.65
CA PHE A 93 7.02 8.08 5.66
C PHE A 93 7.91 7.93 4.42
N GLU A 94 8.39 9.04 3.84
CA GLU A 94 9.26 9.02 2.67
C GLU A 94 10.57 8.28 2.99
N SER A 95 11.17 8.54 4.15
CA SER A 95 12.39 7.84 4.55
C SER A 95 12.18 6.33 4.79
N THR A 96 10.98 5.93 5.23
CA THR A 96 10.63 4.53 5.54
C THR A 96 10.28 3.73 4.28
N PHE A 97 9.51 4.32 3.35
CA PHE A 97 8.93 3.62 2.20
C PHE A 97 9.47 4.06 0.84
N GLY A 98 10.22 5.16 0.77
CA GLY A 98 10.74 5.73 -0.48
C GLY A 98 9.64 6.25 -1.41
N ILE A 99 8.51 6.70 -0.83
CA ILE A 99 7.35 7.29 -1.50
C ILE A 99 7.08 8.65 -0.87
N LYS A 100 6.98 9.70 -1.67
CA LYS A 100 6.51 11.01 -1.21
C LYS A 100 5.01 10.98 -0.99
N LEU A 101 4.54 11.32 0.21
CA LEU A 101 3.12 11.58 0.45
C LEU A 101 2.80 13.00 -0.01
N ASN A 102 1.62 13.20 -0.59
CA ASN A 102 1.06 14.54 -0.73
C ASN A 102 -0.23 14.57 0.08
N LEU A 103 -0.11 14.76 1.40
CA LEU A 103 -1.23 14.62 2.36
C LEU A 103 -2.40 15.59 2.09
N GLY A 104 -2.15 16.69 1.36
CA GLY A 104 -3.18 17.64 0.92
C GLY A 104 -4.08 17.14 -0.22
N VAL A 105 -3.68 16.05 -0.88
CA VAL A 105 -4.45 15.38 -1.93
C VAL A 105 -4.23 13.87 -1.75
N LEU A 106 -5.09 13.20 -0.97
CA LEU A 106 -5.21 11.73 -0.91
C LEU A 106 -5.68 11.13 -2.26
N SER A 107 -5.18 11.64 -3.39
CA SER A 107 -5.32 11.03 -4.71
C SER A 107 -4.02 10.33 -5.04
N PHE A 108 -3.87 9.07 -4.63
CA PHE A 108 -2.86 8.18 -5.20
C PHE A 108 -3.44 7.29 -6.30
N SER A 109 -2.52 6.69 -7.07
CA SER A 109 -2.62 6.19 -8.45
C SER A 109 -3.59 5.04 -8.76
N TRP A 110 -4.77 5.03 -8.14
CA TRP A 110 -5.87 4.12 -8.47
C TRP A 110 -6.45 4.35 -9.88
N ASP A 111 -6.02 5.41 -10.58
CA ASP A 111 -6.53 5.80 -11.91
C ASP A 111 -5.44 6.03 -12.99
N ILE A 112 -4.43 5.16 -13.10
CA ILE A 112 -3.60 5.05 -14.34
C ILE A 112 -3.90 3.74 -15.07
N ARG A 113 -5.18 3.37 -15.13
CA ARG A 113 -5.74 2.48 -16.19
C ARG A 113 -7.15 2.90 -16.61
N LYS A 114 -7.46 4.20 -16.65
CA LYS A 114 -8.45 4.67 -17.63
C LYS A 114 -7.81 4.60 -19.00
N LYS A 115 -8.22 3.60 -19.79
CA LYS A 115 -8.01 3.54 -21.24
C LYS A 115 -8.19 4.94 -21.81
N ASN A 116 -7.12 5.50 -22.38
CA ASN A 116 -7.21 6.59 -23.35
C ASN A 116 -8.04 6.08 -24.53
N ASN A 117 -9.34 6.32 -24.48
CA ASN A 117 -10.27 6.17 -25.59
C ASN A 117 -11.22 7.36 -25.60
N TYR A 118 -10.65 8.55 -25.69
CA TYR A 118 -11.34 9.65 -26.37
C TYR A 118 -10.67 9.81 -27.73
N LYS A 119 -11.25 9.10 -28.71
CA LYS A 119 -11.20 9.54 -30.10
C LYS A 119 -11.63 11.00 -30.10
N SER A 120 -10.71 11.86 -30.49
CA SER A 120 -10.99 13.21 -30.96
C SER A 120 -12.09 13.14 -32.02
N ILE A 121 -13.30 13.55 -31.65
CA ILE A 121 -14.30 14.01 -32.60
C ILE A 121 -14.68 15.42 -32.16
N LEU A 122 -13.85 16.36 -32.59
CA LEU A 122 -14.21 17.75 -32.77
C LEU A 122 -13.76 18.06 -34.19
N ASN A 123 -14.70 17.93 -35.12
CA ASN A 123 -14.68 18.64 -36.38
C ASN A 123 -16.08 19.24 -36.52
N ILE A 124 -16.10 20.57 -36.33
CA ILE A 124 -16.88 21.60 -37.04
C ILE A 124 -18.23 21.15 -37.61
#